data_AF-A0A3B9Y4I4-F1
#
_entry.id   AF-A0A3B9Y4I4-F1
#
_cell.length_a   1.000
_cell.length_b   1.000
_cell.length_c   1.000
_cell.angle_alpha   90.00
_cell.angle_beta   90.00
_cell.angle_gamma   90.00
#
_symmetry.space_group_name_H-M   'P 1'
#
loop_
_entity.id
_entity.type
_entity.pdbx_description
1 polymer ?
#
loop_
_entity_poly.entity_id
_entity_poly.type
_entity_poly.pdbx_seq_one_letter_code
_entity_poly.pdbx_strand_id
1 'polypeptide(L)'
;MALKHLNKSFAAIAALVAIAYGVIALALNSSPPSLNGGLVYLSDQYATATTAAQHIAFATAAEGLIAVTNAVNSAGILFEVGILIISLVMLKGVFHKGVAYLGIVTGALGIVSEALRPILGFGYVVFFVLEVIWLIAVGWKLYRLG
;
A
#
# COMPACT_ATOMS: atom_id res chain seq x y z
N MET A 1 6.33 23.91 -7.63
CA MET A 1 4.92 24.34 -7.83
C MET A 1 4.34 23.74 -9.14
N ALA A 2 4.70 22.49 -9.50
CA ALA A 2 4.56 21.96 -10.86
C ALA A 2 3.13 21.56 -11.31
N LEU A 3 2.15 21.56 -10.39
CA LEU A 3 0.78 21.10 -10.66
C LEU A 3 -0.31 22.16 -10.45
N LYS A 4 0.06 23.40 -10.09
CA LYS A 4 -0.91 24.44 -9.66
C LYS A 4 -1.96 24.78 -10.73
N HIS A 5 -1.67 24.47 -11.99
CA HIS A 5 -2.52 24.77 -13.15
C HIS A 5 -3.18 23.54 -13.77
N LEU A 6 -2.76 22.32 -13.38
CA LEU A 6 -3.27 21.09 -13.96
C LEU A 6 -4.49 20.61 -13.16
N ASN A 7 -5.64 21.14 -13.54
CA ASN A 7 -6.97 20.56 -13.30
C ASN A 7 -7.26 20.19 -11.82
N LYS A 8 -7.65 21.21 -11.04
CA LYS A 8 -7.92 21.16 -9.58
C LYS A 8 -8.77 19.96 -9.15
N SER A 9 -9.73 19.54 -9.97
CA SER A 9 -10.60 18.38 -9.68
C SER A 9 -9.80 17.08 -9.57
N PHE A 10 -8.81 16.84 -10.42
CA PHE A 10 -7.98 15.64 -10.34
C PHE A 10 -7.01 15.68 -9.16
N ALA A 11 -6.45 16.85 -8.83
CA ALA A 11 -5.64 17.02 -7.63
C ALA A 11 -6.47 16.77 -6.36
N ALA A 12 -7.72 17.22 -6.33
CA ALA A 12 -8.64 16.96 -5.21
C ALA A 12 -8.98 15.47 -5.08
N ILE A 13 -9.23 14.78 -6.21
CA ILE A 13 -9.50 13.32 -6.21
C ILE A 13 -8.26 12.56 -5.72
N ALA A 14 -7.07 12.86 -6.24
CA ALA A 14 -5.83 12.20 -5.81
C ALA A 14 -5.53 12.43 -4.32
N ALA A 15 -5.74 13.67 -3.84
CA ALA A 15 -5.59 14.00 -2.42
C ALA A 15 -6.60 13.26 -1.54
N LEU A 16 -7.87 13.20 -1.96
CA LEU A 16 -8.92 12.47 -1.24
C LEU A 16 -8.59 10.98 -1.14
N VAL A 17 -8.16 10.38 -2.25
CA VAL A 17 -7.78 8.96 -2.29
C VAL A 17 -6.55 8.69 -1.42
N ALA A 18 -5.52 9.55 -1.46
CA ALA A 18 -4.34 9.41 -0.62
C ALA A 18 -4.65 9.56 0.88
N ILE A 19 -5.51 10.52 1.25
CA ILE A 19 -5.96 10.71 2.64
C ILE A 19 -6.79 9.51 3.09
N ALA A 20 -7.75 9.06 2.28
CA ALA A 20 -8.58 7.91 2.60
C ALA A 20 -7.72 6.65 2.78
N TYR A 21 -6.77 6.39 1.88
CA TYR A 21 -5.80 5.32 2.04
C TYR A 21 -5.00 5.46 3.33
N GLY A 22 -4.41 6.63 3.61
CA GLY A 22 -3.62 6.84 4.82
C GLY A 22 -4.41 6.59 6.10
N VAL A 23 -5.65 7.07 6.16
CA VAL A 23 -6.55 6.84 7.31
C VAL A 23 -6.88 5.36 7.47
N ILE A 24 -7.27 4.67 6.39
CA ILE A 24 -7.66 3.26 6.47
C ILE A 24 -6.42 2.38 6.76
N ALA A 25 -5.28 2.68 6.15
CA ALA A 25 -4.04 1.94 6.36
C ALA A 25 -3.58 2.00 7.81
N LEU A 26 -3.65 3.19 8.43
CA LEU A 26 -3.37 3.38 9.85
C LEU A 26 -4.42 2.73 10.75
N ALA A 27 -5.71 2.86 10.43
CA ALA A 27 -6.80 2.31 11.24
C ALA A 27 -6.83 0.77 11.24
N LEU A 28 -6.48 0.14 10.12
CA LEU A 28 -6.49 -1.32 9.95
C LEU A 28 -5.12 -1.95 10.13
N ASN A 29 -4.09 -1.17 10.48
CA ASN A 29 -2.71 -1.62 10.60
C ASN A 29 -2.27 -2.46 9.39
N SER A 30 -2.58 -1.91 8.20
CA SER A 30 -2.54 -2.58 6.89
C SER A 30 -1.14 -2.87 6.37
N SER A 31 -0.11 -2.49 7.13
CA SER A 31 1.27 -2.76 6.81
C SER A 31 1.49 -4.27 6.64
N PRO A 32 2.38 -4.72 5.73
CA PRO A 32 2.83 -6.10 5.71
C PRO A 32 3.19 -6.56 7.13
N PRO A 33 3.02 -7.84 7.50
CA PRO A 33 3.29 -8.32 8.86
C PRO A 33 4.66 -7.87 9.41
N SER A 34 5.66 -7.70 8.54
CA SER A 34 7.01 -7.21 8.88
C SER A 34 7.10 -5.75 9.34
N LEU A 35 6.06 -4.94 9.15
CA LEU A 35 5.97 -3.52 9.54
C LEU A 35 4.83 -3.28 10.55
N ASN A 36 4.27 -4.35 11.11
CA ASN A 36 3.20 -4.28 12.08
C ASN A 36 3.79 -4.08 13.49
N GLY A 37 3.71 -2.86 14.03
CA GLY A 37 4.22 -2.54 15.37
C GLY A 37 3.57 -3.36 16.49
N GLY A 38 2.35 -3.86 16.27
CA GLY A 38 1.68 -4.79 17.18
C GLY A 38 2.38 -6.14 17.27
N LEU A 39 2.93 -6.67 16.16
CA LEU A 39 3.71 -7.92 16.19
C LEU A 39 5.05 -7.75 16.91
N VAL A 40 5.71 -6.59 16.76
CA VAL A 40 6.94 -6.28 17.52
C VAL A 40 6.63 -6.23 19.02
N TYR A 41 5.58 -5.51 19.42
CA TYR A 41 5.14 -5.46 20.80
C TYR A 41 4.82 -6.85 21.36
N LEU A 42 4.06 -7.67 20.63
CA LEU A 42 3.72 -9.02 21.04
C LEU A 42 4.96 -9.93 21.14
N SER A 43 5.96 -9.75 20.27
CA SER A 43 7.24 -10.45 20.34
C SER A 43 8.02 -10.09 21.61
N ASP A 44 8.08 -8.82 21.98
CA ASP A 44 8.74 -8.36 23.21
C ASP A 44 8.05 -8.92 24.46
N GLN A 45 6.71 -8.92 24.47
CA GLN A 45 5.92 -9.53 25.55
C GLN A 45 6.12 -11.05 25.63
N TYR A 46 6.19 -11.73 24.48
CA TYR A 46 6.51 -13.15 24.42
C TYR A 46 7.91 -13.44 24.98
N ALA A 47 8.93 -12.67 24.61
CA ALA A 47 10.31 -12.87 25.05
C ALA A 47 10.50 -12.65 26.57
N THR A 48 9.64 -11.84 27.20
CA THR A 48 9.69 -11.53 28.63
C THR A 48 8.75 -12.40 29.47
N ALA A 49 7.95 -13.26 28.84
CA ALA A 49 7.02 -14.14 29.52
C ALA A 49 7.74 -15.22 30.34
N THR A 50 7.22 -15.53 31.52
CA THR A 50 7.84 -16.49 32.45
C THR A 50 7.08 -17.80 32.56
N THR A 51 5.88 -17.88 31.98
CA THR A 51 5.01 -19.04 32.05
C THR A 51 4.64 -19.57 30.67
N ALA A 52 4.40 -20.88 30.57
CA ALA A 52 3.90 -21.49 29.33
C ALA A 52 2.54 -20.91 28.90
N ALA A 53 1.68 -20.59 29.87
CA ALA A 53 0.38 -19.98 29.61
C ALA A 53 0.50 -18.60 28.95
N GLN A 54 1.43 -17.74 29.41
CA GLN A 54 1.70 -16.44 28.80
C GLN A 54 2.24 -16.56 27.37
N HIS A 55 3.20 -17.46 27.14
CA HIS A 55 3.73 -17.71 25.80
C HIS A 55 2.62 -18.12 24.82
N ILE A 56 1.73 -19.04 25.23
CA ILE A 56 0.60 -19.47 24.40
C ILE A 56 -0.35 -18.30 24.13
N ALA A 57 -0.64 -17.47 25.13
CA ALA A 57 -1.52 -16.31 24.96
C ALA A 57 -0.96 -15.30 23.95
N PHE A 58 0.33 -14.95 24.05
CA PHE A 58 0.95 -14.01 23.11
C PHE A 58 1.11 -14.59 21.69
N ALA A 59 1.45 -15.87 21.56
CA ALA A 59 1.48 -16.53 20.26
C ALA A 59 0.08 -16.54 19.61
N THR A 60 -0.97 -16.85 20.37
CA THR A 60 -2.35 -16.83 19.88
C THR A 60 -2.78 -15.42 19.45
N ALA A 61 -2.40 -14.40 20.22
CA ALA A 61 -2.68 -13.00 19.86
C ALA A 61 -1.96 -12.60 18.57
N ALA A 62 -0.72 -13.05 18.37
CA ALA A 62 0.04 -12.80 17.15
C ALA A 62 -0.61 -13.45 15.92
N GLU A 63 -1.04 -14.72 16.03
CA GLU A 63 -1.79 -15.42 14.98
C GLU A 63 -3.09 -14.69 14.63
N GLY A 64 -3.84 -14.24 15.64
CA GLY A 64 -5.06 -13.45 15.43
C GLY A 64 -4.79 -12.13 14.69
N LEU A 65 -3.73 -11.42 15.08
CA LEU A 65 -3.31 -10.18 14.43
C LEU A 65 -2.89 -10.41 12.97
N ILE A 66 -2.13 -11.48 12.70
CA ILE A 66 -1.75 -11.89 11.34
C ILE A 66 -2.99 -12.19 10.49
N ALA A 67 -3.97 -12.91 11.05
CA ALA A 67 -5.21 -13.23 10.37
C ALA A 67 -6.01 -11.97 9.99
N VAL A 68 -6.11 -11.00 10.90
CA VAL A 68 -6.79 -9.72 10.62
C VAL A 68 -6.04 -8.88 9.58
N THR A 69 -4.70 -8.82 9.66
CA THR A 69 -3.88 -8.08 8.68
C THR A 69 -3.91 -8.72 7.29
N ASN A 70 -3.99 -10.04 7.20
CA ASN A 70 -4.05 -10.77 5.93
C ASN A 70 -5.47 -10.90 5.35
N ALA A 71 -6.50 -10.48 6.09
CA ALA A 71 -7.85 -10.38 5.54
C ALA A 71 -7.88 -9.40 4.36
N VAL A 72 -8.84 -9.58 3.45
CA VAL A 72 -9.01 -8.72 2.27
C VAL A 72 -9.10 -7.27 2.73
N ASN A 73 -8.16 -6.45 2.26
CA ASN A 73 -8.02 -5.09 2.73
C ASN A 73 -8.52 -4.11 1.68
N SER A 74 -9.68 -3.52 1.96
CA SER A 74 -10.24 -2.45 1.13
C SER A 74 -9.30 -1.24 1.00
N ALA A 75 -8.37 -1.02 1.96
CA ALA A 75 -7.38 0.05 1.89
C ALA A 75 -6.40 -0.14 0.74
N GLY A 76 -5.86 -1.36 0.58
CA GLY A 76 -4.89 -1.64 -0.47
C GLY A 76 -5.53 -1.54 -1.85
N ILE A 77 -6.74 -2.08 -2.02
CA ILE A 77 -7.52 -1.91 -3.26
C ILE A 77 -7.72 -0.42 -3.59
N LEU A 78 -8.10 0.39 -2.60
CA LEU A 78 -8.34 1.82 -2.80
C LEU A 78 -7.07 2.56 -3.22
N PHE A 79 -5.93 2.18 -2.67
CA PHE A 79 -4.63 2.73 -3.04
C PHE A 79 -4.27 2.43 -4.49
N GLU A 80 -4.43 1.18 -4.92
CA GLU A 80 -4.16 0.74 -6.29
C GLU A 80 -5.09 1.40 -7.30
N VAL A 81 -6.36 1.61 -6.94
CA VAL A 81 -7.30 2.44 -7.71
C VAL A 81 -6.78 3.88 -7.82
N GLY A 82 -6.22 4.44 -6.75
CA GLY A 82 -5.56 5.74 -6.77
C GLY A 82 -4.40 5.83 -7.77
N ILE A 83 -3.51 4.83 -7.76
CA ILE A 83 -2.43 4.71 -8.73
C ILE A 83 -2.97 4.65 -10.16
N LEU A 84 -4.01 3.85 -10.40
CA LEU A 84 -4.63 3.71 -11.72
C LEU A 84 -5.19 5.04 -12.22
N ILE A 85 -5.94 5.75 -11.38
CA ILE A 85 -6.52 7.06 -11.72
C ILE A 85 -5.43 8.07 -12.06
N ILE A 86 -4.40 8.18 -11.20
CA ILE A 86 -3.28 9.10 -11.42
C ILE A 86 -2.56 8.77 -12.73
N SER A 87 -2.33 7.49 -13.01
CA SER A 87 -1.64 7.04 -14.21
C SER A 87 -2.44 7.30 -15.50
N LEU A 88 -3.77 7.14 -15.45
CA LEU A 88 -4.66 7.51 -16.55
C LEU A 88 -4.65 9.02 -16.82
N VAL A 89 -4.57 9.84 -15.76
CA VAL A 89 -4.45 11.30 -15.89
C VAL A 89 -3.10 11.69 -16.49
N MET A 90 -2.02 11.00 -16.11
CA MET A 90 -0.68 11.23 -16.68
C MET A 90 -0.65 11.07 -18.21
N LEU A 91 -1.45 10.16 -18.78
CA LEU A 91 -1.56 9.99 -20.24
C LEU A 91 -2.11 11.23 -20.96
N LYS A 92 -2.88 12.08 -20.26
CA LYS A 92 -3.49 13.30 -20.81
C LYS A 92 -2.63 14.55 -20.59
N GLY A 93 -1.53 14.45 -19.83
CA GLY A 93 -0.69 15.58 -19.43
C GLY A 93 0.67 15.61 -20.10
N VAL A 94 1.57 16.45 -19.57
CA VAL A 94 2.98 16.58 -20.00
C VAL A 94 3.88 15.46 -19.49
N PHE A 95 3.32 14.48 -18.78
CA PHE A 95 4.07 13.38 -18.18
C PHE A 95 4.52 12.35 -19.22
N HIS A 96 5.64 11.69 -18.95
CA HIS A 96 6.17 10.70 -19.89
C HIS A 96 5.25 9.47 -19.96
N LYS A 97 4.75 9.14 -21.17
CA LYS A 97 3.79 8.05 -21.39
C LYS A 97 4.25 6.70 -20.83
N GLY A 98 5.55 6.39 -20.88
CA GLY A 98 6.09 5.16 -20.29
C GLY A 98 5.86 5.03 -18.78
N VAL A 99 5.92 6.14 -18.02
CA VAL A 99 5.65 6.12 -16.57
C VAL A 99 4.15 5.95 -16.29
N ALA A 100 3.32 6.53 -17.15
CA ALA A 100 1.87 6.36 -17.08
C ALA A 100 1.47 4.91 -17.36
N TYR A 101 2.00 4.26 -18.40
CA TYR A 101 1.71 2.85 -18.68
C TYR A 101 2.22 1.92 -17.57
N LEU A 102 3.42 2.17 -17.04
CA LEU A 102 3.92 1.42 -15.89
C LEU A 102 2.94 1.49 -14.72
N GLY A 103 2.43 2.68 -14.38
CA GLY A 103 1.47 2.85 -13.30
C GLY A 103 0.11 2.22 -13.57
N ILE A 104 -0.35 2.19 -14.82
CA ILE A 104 -1.58 1.46 -15.18
C ILE A 104 -1.39 -0.04 -14.94
N VAL A 105 -0.26 -0.60 -15.35
CA VAL A 105 0.06 -2.02 -15.12
C VAL A 105 0.18 -2.31 -13.63
N THR A 106 0.89 -1.46 -12.88
CA THR A 106 1.02 -1.56 -11.42
C THR A 106 -0.35 -1.53 -10.75
N GLY A 107 -1.18 -0.51 -11.00
CA GLY A 107 -2.50 -0.39 -10.38
C GLY A 107 -3.45 -1.54 -10.71
N ALA A 108 -3.45 -2.03 -11.96
CA ALA A 108 -4.28 -3.17 -12.35
C ALA A 108 -3.83 -4.46 -11.66
N LEU A 109 -2.51 -4.74 -11.65
CA LEU A 109 -1.95 -5.91 -10.97
C LEU A 109 -2.10 -5.82 -9.45
N GLY A 110 -1.99 -4.62 -8.89
CA GLY A 110 -2.19 -4.34 -7.48
C GLY A 110 -3.61 -4.65 -7.05
N ILE A 111 -4.64 -4.16 -7.76
CA ILE A 111 -6.05 -4.49 -7.46
C ILE A 111 -6.27 -6.01 -7.41
N VAL A 112 -5.75 -6.75 -8.40
CA VAL A 112 -5.86 -8.21 -8.43
C VAL A 112 -5.08 -8.85 -7.27
N SER A 113 -3.88 -8.33 -6.98
CA SER A 113 -3.02 -8.86 -5.90
C SER A 113 -3.63 -8.65 -4.52
N GLU A 114 -4.29 -7.51 -4.32
CA GLU A 114 -5.04 -7.18 -3.11
C GLU A 114 -6.29 -8.06 -2.95
N ALA A 115 -7.06 -8.23 -4.02
CA ALA A 115 -8.26 -9.05 -4.02
C ALA A 115 -7.95 -10.54 -3.77
N LEU A 116 -6.80 -11.01 -4.25
CA LEU A 116 -6.33 -12.39 -4.11
C LEU A 116 -5.28 -12.56 -3.00
N ARG A 117 -5.07 -11.57 -2.12
CA ARG A 117 -4.04 -11.61 -1.07
C ARG A 117 -4.07 -12.89 -0.24
N PRO A 118 -5.23 -13.43 0.20
CA PRO A 118 -5.27 -14.66 0.98
C PRO A 118 -4.72 -15.89 0.24
N ILE A 119 -4.71 -15.86 -1.10
CA ILE A 119 -4.27 -16.96 -1.97
C ILE A 119 -2.81 -16.75 -2.39
N LEU A 120 -2.38 -15.50 -2.60
CA LEU A 120 -1.06 -15.18 -3.15
C LEU A 120 0.08 -15.34 -2.15
N GLY A 121 -0.18 -15.22 -0.84
CA GLY A 121 0.85 -15.35 0.20
C GLY A 121 2.06 -14.46 -0.10
N PHE A 122 3.26 -15.04 -0.12
CA PHE A 122 4.51 -14.30 -0.40
C PHE A 122 4.59 -13.74 -1.83
N GLY A 123 3.83 -14.28 -2.79
CA GLY A 123 3.75 -13.76 -4.16
C GLY A 123 3.28 -12.29 -4.24
N TYR A 124 2.63 -11.81 -3.17
CA TYR A 124 2.28 -10.41 -2.96
C TYR A 124 3.50 -9.47 -3.03
N VAL A 125 4.72 -9.90 -2.73
CA VAL A 125 5.93 -9.04 -2.85
C VAL A 125 6.17 -8.54 -4.28
N VAL A 126 5.74 -9.28 -5.30
CA VAL A 126 6.05 -8.95 -6.70
C VAL A 126 5.39 -7.64 -7.15
N PHE A 127 4.12 -7.40 -6.79
CA PHE A 127 3.47 -6.13 -7.15
C PHE A 127 4.04 -4.97 -6.32
N PHE A 128 4.44 -5.20 -5.06
CA PHE A 128 5.04 -4.17 -4.22
C PHE A 128 6.35 -3.63 -4.82
N VAL A 129 7.15 -4.50 -5.44
CA VAL A 129 8.35 -4.08 -6.19
C VAL A 129 7.97 -3.21 -7.40
N LEU A 130 6.93 -3.58 -8.15
CA LEU A 130 6.43 -2.77 -9.27
C LEU A 130 5.95 -1.39 -8.83
N GLU A 131 5.32 -1.32 -7.66
CA GLU A 131 4.85 -0.08 -7.05
C GLU A 131 5.99 0.86 -6.69
N VAL A 132 7.03 0.33 -6.04
CA VAL A 132 8.25 1.09 -5.70
C VAL A 132 8.96 1.59 -6.97
N ILE A 133 9.09 0.74 -7.99
CA ILE A 133 9.69 1.14 -9.28
C ILE A 133 8.88 2.28 -9.91
N TRP A 134 7.55 2.19 -9.88
CA TRP A 134 6.68 3.23 -10.41
C TRP A 134 6.82 4.55 -9.63
N LEU A 135 6.82 4.50 -8.30
CA LEU A 135 7.01 5.69 -7.45
C LEU A 135 8.35 6.38 -7.71
N ILE A 136 9.44 5.62 -7.82
CA ILE A 136 10.77 6.15 -8.16
C ILE A 136 10.74 6.81 -9.55
N ALA A 137 10.11 6.17 -10.54
CA ALA A 137 10.00 6.72 -11.89
C ALA A 137 9.19 8.03 -11.93
N VAL A 138 8.11 8.12 -11.17
CA VAL A 138 7.31 9.35 -11.00
C VAL A 138 8.15 10.45 -10.35
N GLY A 139 8.80 10.15 -9.22
CA GLY A 139 9.65 11.09 -8.49
C GLY A 139 10.80 11.63 -9.35
N TRP A 140 11.49 10.76 -10.08
CA TRP A 140 12.57 11.14 -11.00
C TRP A 140 12.08 12.06 -12.12
N LYS A 141 10.90 11.78 -12.70
CA LYS A 141 10.33 12.64 -13.73
C LYS A 141 9.87 13.99 -13.18
N LEU A 142 9.30 14.03 -11.97
CA LEU A 142 8.96 15.29 -11.30
C LEU A 142 10.21 16.12 -11.03
N TYR A 143 11.30 15.50 -10.56
CA TYR A 143 12.58 16.17 -10.34
C TYR A 143 13.14 16.82 -11.62
N ARG A 144 13.02 16.13 -12.76
CA ARG A 144 13.48 16.67 -14.06
C ARG A 144 12.56 17.73 -14.68
N LEU A 145 11.33 17.88 -14.17
CA LEU A 145 10.35 18.88 -14.61
C LEU A 145 10.36 20.14 -13.72
N GLY A 146 11.14 20.13 -12.64
CA GLY A 146 11.31 21.23 -11.68
C GLY A 146 12.65 21.93 -11.84
#